data_AF-A0A751ZZ80-F1
#
_entry.id   AF-A0A751ZZ80-F1
#
_cell.length_a   1.000
_cell.length_b   1.000
_cell.length_c   1.000
_cell.angle_alpha   90.00
_cell.angle_beta   90.00
_cell.angle_gamma   90.00
#
_symmetry.space_group_name_H-M   'P 1'
#
loop_
_entity.id
_entity.type
_entity.pdbx_description
1 polymer ?
#
loop_
_entity_poly.entity_id
_entity_poly.type
_entity_poly.pdbx_seq_one_letter_code
_entity_poly.pdbx_strand_id
1 'polypeptide(L)'
;MSLKKITDEQLIAEREAGLKLREIAEKYGMSLRQVEHRHSKLAKRGEISTIGSPGFAVIGESQLKRANGDVVMTWTKTHKDKAQLEAIMQSAMAAFSDELPRLEPQPEKIVDYSQTLALYPIFDIHIGAMAHKHESGENYDTSTAEKIMNKFFDYAVDKAPNSEKAVLLIGGDMIHSDGLEAVTPASGHVLDQDSRYAKLVYVAIRATRRAVSRMLEKHKEVEIQIIEGNHDQSGMIWLRAAMAAAYENEPRVKVDVSPRVVHHTQYGKTFLAYHHGHTVRKPETLLMMCAADWREDFGNSNSMYAHVGHWHHQTVTETSLGIVEVHSTMAAKDAYAARGGWRSRRRAAVIIYDKEYGEIGRFMFYPEMIA
;
A
#
# COMPACT_ATOMS: atom_id res chain seq x y z
N MET A 1 46.94 40.53 -21.34
CA MET A 1 48.06 40.10 -22.21
C MET A 1 47.82 38.65 -22.61
N SER A 2 47.73 38.37 -23.91
CA SER A 2 47.56 37.01 -24.44
C SER A 2 48.76 36.16 -24.06
N LEU A 3 48.62 35.26 -23.08
CA LEU A 3 49.61 34.24 -22.75
C LEU A 3 49.97 33.50 -24.06
N LYS A 4 51.25 33.56 -24.45
CA LYS A 4 51.77 32.89 -25.66
C LYS A 4 51.43 31.40 -25.55
N LYS A 5 50.40 30.97 -26.28
CA LYS A 5 50.08 29.54 -26.42
C LYS A 5 51.17 28.93 -27.29
N ILE A 6 51.89 27.94 -26.76
CA ILE A 6 52.80 27.10 -27.55
C ILE A 6 52.05 26.59 -28.80
N THR A 7 52.64 26.62 -29.99
CA THR A 7 52.00 26.01 -31.16
C THR A 7 52.15 24.48 -31.11
N ASP A 8 51.42 23.75 -31.94
CA ASP A 8 51.56 22.27 -31.97
C ASP A 8 52.96 21.88 -32.49
N GLU A 9 53.51 22.64 -33.45
CA GLU A 9 54.88 22.44 -33.97
C GLU A 9 55.94 22.69 -32.89
N GLN A 10 55.75 23.72 -32.06
CA GLN A 10 56.64 24.01 -30.94
C GLN A 10 56.56 22.93 -29.86
N LEU A 11 55.37 22.40 -29.57
CA LEU A 11 55.20 21.31 -28.60
C LEU A 11 55.87 20.02 -29.09
N ILE A 12 55.81 19.73 -30.39
CA ILE A 12 56.50 18.60 -31.02
C ILE A 12 58.02 18.79 -30.91
N ALA A 13 58.54 19.95 -31.32
CA ALA A 13 59.97 20.23 -31.29
C ALA A 13 60.57 20.16 -29.87
N GLU A 14 59.86 20.65 -28.85
CA GLU A 14 60.32 20.59 -27.46
C GLU A 14 60.32 19.16 -26.90
N ARG A 15 59.41 18.30 -27.37
CA ARG A 15 59.40 16.87 -27.02
C ARG A 15 60.48 16.08 -27.74
N GLU A 16 60.78 16.41 -29.00
CA GLU A 16 61.93 15.86 -29.73
C GLU A 16 63.25 16.31 -29.11
N ALA A 17 63.31 17.52 -28.57
CA ALA A 17 64.43 18.02 -27.77
C ALA A 17 64.55 17.36 -26.38
N GLY A 18 63.63 16.45 -26.03
CA GLY A 18 63.71 15.62 -24.82
C GLY A 18 63.08 16.22 -23.57
N LEU A 19 62.42 17.38 -23.64
CA LEU A 19 61.79 17.99 -22.46
C LEU A 19 60.56 17.18 -22.01
N LYS A 20 60.36 17.09 -20.69
CA LYS A 20 59.15 16.51 -20.07
C LYS A 20 58.00 17.52 -20.13
N LEU A 21 56.76 17.03 -20.13
CA LEU A 21 55.56 17.88 -20.24
C LEU A 21 55.48 18.95 -19.14
N ARG A 22 56.01 18.67 -17.95
CA ARG A 22 56.10 19.63 -16.84
C ARG A 22 57.09 20.76 -17.09
N GLU A 23 58.24 20.44 -17.69
CA GLU A 23 59.25 21.44 -18.06
C GLU A 23 58.74 22.32 -19.20
N ILE A 24 57.96 21.76 -20.13
CA ILE A 24 57.28 22.53 -21.19
C ILE A 24 56.18 23.42 -20.59
N ALA A 25 55.40 22.92 -19.64
CA ALA A 25 54.37 23.72 -18.95
C ALA A 25 54.99 24.92 -18.22
N GLU A 26 56.10 24.72 -17.50
CA GLU A 26 56.84 25.78 -16.79
C GLU A 26 57.50 26.76 -17.77
N LYS A 27 58.18 26.26 -18.82
CA LYS A 27 58.86 27.08 -19.84
C LYS A 27 57.92 28.01 -20.60
N TYR A 28 56.70 27.56 -20.87
CA TYR A 28 55.71 28.33 -21.63
C TYR A 28 54.62 28.97 -20.76
N GLY A 29 54.71 28.86 -19.42
CA GLY A 29 53.73 29.43 -18.49
C GLY A 29 52.31 28.89 -18.70
N MET A 30 52.19 27.61 -19.07
CA MET A 30 50.93 26.92 -19.32
C MET A 30 50.59 25.97 -18.18
N SER A 31 49.31 25.64 -18.00
CA SER A 31 48.96 24.59 -17.03
C SER A 31 49.39 23.22 -17.57
N LEU A 32 49.95 22.39 -16.68
CA LEU A 32 50.37 21.02 -17.03
C LEU A 32 49.24 20.24 -17.74
N ARG A 33 48.00 20.38 -17.24
CA ARG A 33 46.80 19.74 -17.82
C ARG A 33 46.51 20.19 -19.26
N GLN A 34 46.76 21.45 -19.61
CA GLN A 34 46.57 21.94 -20.99
C GLN A 34 47.65 21.38 -21.93
N VAL A 35 48.89 21.28 -21.46
CA VAL A 35 50.01 20.69 -22.21
C VAL A 35 49.77 19.18 -22.40
N GLU A 36 49.34 18.46 -21.37
CA GLU A 36 48.98 17.04 -21.42
C GLU A 36 47.82 16.76 -22.38
N HIS A 37 46.76 17.57 -22.34
CA HIS A 37 45.60 17.41 -23.23
C HIS A 37 46.00 17.58 -24.70
N ARG A 38 46.82 18.59 -25.01
CA ARG A 38 47.31 18.83 -26.37
C ARG A 38 48.28 17.75 -26.83
N HIS A 39 49.20 17.32 -25.96
CA HIS A 39 50.08 16.18 -26.22
C HIS A 39 49.28 14.90 -26.52
N SER A 40 48.25 14.59 -25.72
CA SER A 40 47.37 13.45 -25.95
C SER A 40 46.66 13.52 -27.31
N LYS A 41 46.21 14.72 -27.72
CA LYS A 41 45.55 14.93 -29.02
C LYS A 41 46.50 14.73 -30.20
N LEU A 42 47.74 15.24 -30.11
CA LEU A 42 48.77 15.02 -31.13
C LEU A 42 49.23 13.55 -31.17
N ALA A 43 49.29 12.89 -30.02
CA ALA A 43 49.66 11.47 -29.93
C ALA A 43 48.58 10.58 -30.57
N LYS A 44 47.29 10.93 -30.41
CA LYS A 44 46.19 10.25 -31.12
C LYS A 44 46.22 10.44 -32.64
N ARG A 45 46.82 11.53 -33.13
CA ARG A 45 47.03 11.79 -34.57
C ARG A 45 48.31 11.15 -35.11
N GLY A 46 49.13 10.54 -34.24
CA GLY A 46 50.41 9.95 -34.61
C GLY A 46 51.53 10.98 -34.86
N GLU A 47 51.29 12.25 -34.55
CA GLU A 47 52.23 13.37 -34.79
C GLU A 47 53.28 13.49 -33.68
N ILE A 48 53.07 12.84 -32.53
CA ILE A 48 54.01 12.80 -31.42
C ILE A 48 54.00 11.42 -30.77
N SER A 49 55.15 11.00 -30.22
CA SER A 49 55.29 9.67 -29.64
C SER A 49 54.34 9.45 -28.45
N THR A 50 53.66 8.30 -28.42
CA THR A 50 52.84 7.85 -27.27
C THR A 50 53.71 7.36 -26.11
N ILE A 51 55.02 7.21 -26.32
CA ILE A 51 56.00 6.81 -25.31
C ILE A 51 56.03 7.87 -24.20
N GLY A 52 55.61 7.49 -22.99
CA GLY A 52 55.53 8.37 -21.82
C GLY A 52 54.24 9.20 -21.71
N SER A 53 53.18 8.85 -22.45
CA SER A 53 51.87 9.50 -22.29
C SER A 53 51.16 9.01 -21.02
N PRO A 54 50.39 9.87 -20.31
CA PRO A 54 49.70 9.48 -19.08
C PRO A 54 48.78 8.25 -19.27
N GLY A 55 48.98 7.22 -18.45
CA GLY A 55 48.27 5.93 -18.47
C GLY A 55 49.06 4.79 -19.11
N PHE A 56 50.24 5.04 -19.69
CA PHE A 56 51.08 4.02 -20.33
C PHE A 56 52.54 4.11 -19.88
N ALA A 57 53.03 3.06 -19.22
CA ALA A 57 54.43 2.91 -18.84
C ALA A 57 55.21 2.16 -19.93
N VAL A 58 56.46 2.55 -20.17
CA VAL A 58 57.39 1.78 -21.01
C VAL A 58 57.86 0.57 -20.20
N ILE A 59 57.58 -0.63 -20.70
CA ILE A 59 57.92 -1.88 -20.01
C ILE A 59 59.18 -2.56 -20.57
N GLY A 60 59.71 -2.07 -21.69
CA GLY A 60 60.98 -2.52 -22.23
C GLY A 60 61.21 -2.11 -23.68
N GLU A 61 62.45 -2.23 -24.12
CA GLU A 61 62.87 -1.95 -25.49
C GLU A 61 63.44 -3.22 -26.14
N SER A 62 63.05 -3.48 -27.37
CA SER A 62 63.60 -4.58 -28.18
C SER A 62 64.41 -3.97 -29.30
N GLN A 63 65.67 -4.38 -29.45
CA GLN A 63 66.58 -3.83 -30.47
C GLN A 63 66.94 -4.90 -31.50
N LEU A 64 66.82 -4.58 -32.78
CA LEU A 64 67.40 -5.37 -33.87
C LEU A 64 68.81 -4.82 -34.13
N LYS A 65 69.83 -5.66 -33.98
CA LYS A 65 71.24 -5.29 -34.23
C LYS A 65 71.80 -6.06 -35.44
N ARG A 66 72.68 -5.43 -36.21
CA ARG A 66 73.48 -6.08 -37.27
C ARG A 66 74.60 -6.91 -36.64
N ALA A 67 75.21 -7.80 -37.43
CA ALA A 67 76.30 -8.67 -36.98
C ALA A 67 77.54 -7.92 -36.47
N ASN A 68 77.71 -6.65 -36.87
CA ASN A 68 78.79 -5.76 -36.40
C ASN A 68 78.43 -5.02 -35.09
N GLY A 69 77.24 -5.24 -34.51
CA GLY A 69 76.79 -4.61 -33.27
C GLY A 69 75.92 -3.37 -33.46
N ASP A 70 75.80 -2.83 -34.68
CA ASP A 70 75.03 -1.61 -34.94
C ASP A 70 73.52 -1.84 -34.79
N VAL A 71 72.86 -0.97 -34.03
CA VAL A 71 71.40 -1.02 -33.84
C VAL A 71 70.71 -0.52 -35.12
N VAL A 72 69.86 -1.36 -35.70
CA VAL A 72 69.06 -1.04 -36.91
C VAL A 72 67.72 -0.43 -36.53
N MET A 73 67.10 -0.95 -35.48
CA MET A 73 65.75 -0.56 -35.10
C MET A 73 65.49 -0.88 -33.62
N THR A 74 64.74 -0.01 -32.95
CA THR A 74 64.30 -0.20 -31.56
C THR A 74 62.78 -0.14 -31.50
N TRP A 75 62.14 -1.20 -31.00
CA TRP A 75 60.73 -1.21 -30.65
C TRP A 75 60.56 -0.93 -29.16
N THR A 76 59.84 0.14 -28.84
CA THR A 76 59.48 0.46 -27.45
C THR A 76 58.14 -0.18 -27.11
N LYS A 77 58.11 -1.08 -26.13
CA LYS A 77 56.89 -1.74 -25.65
C LYS A 77 56.30 -0.93 -24.52
N THR A 78 55.05 -0.52 -24.65
CA THR A 78 54.29 0.15 -23.59
C THR A 78 53.19 -0.74 -23.05
N HIS A 79 52.86 -0.60 -21.77
CA HIS A 79 51.74 -1.26 -21.12
C HIS A 79 50.93 -0.25 -20.33
N LYS A 80 49.65 -0.54 -20.09
CA LYS A 80 48.82 0.26 -19.19
C LYS A 80 49.47 0.32 -17.80
N ASP A 81 49.78 1.53 -17.34
CA ASP A 81 50.30 1.76 -16.00
C ASP A 81 49.14 1.66 -15.01
N LYS A 82 49.06 0.52 -14.32
CA LYS A 82 47.97 0.24 -13.38
C LYS A 82 47.96 1.22 -12.22
N ALA A 83 49.12 1.63 -11.72
CA ALA A 83 49.23 2.56 -10.61
C ALA A 83 48.78 3.97 -11.01
N GLN A 84 49.14 4.39 -12.22
CA GLN A 84 48.67 5.69 -12.75
C GLN A 84 47.17 5.68 -13.06
N LEU A 85 46.64 4.57 -13.59
CA LEU A 85 45.20 4.41 -13.80
C LEU A 85 44.43 4.44 -12.48
N GLU A 86 44.93 3.76 -11.44
CA GLU A 86 44.36 3.78 -10.10
C GLU A 86 44.36 5.20 -9.51
N ALA A 87 45.46 5.95 -9.65
CA ALA A 87 45.53 7.35 -9.21
C ALA A 87 44.51 8.25 -9.94
N ILE A 88 44.31 8.04 -11.24
CA ILE A 88 43.28 8.77 -12.01
C ILE A 88 41.88 8.40 -11.53
N MET A 89 41.62 7.12 -11.24
CA MET A 89 40.32 6.66 -10.74
C MET A 89 40.04 7.22 -9.34
N GLN A 90 41.01 7.22 -8.43
CA GLN A 90 40.88 7.81 -7.09
C GLN A 90 40.65 9.32 -7.16
N SER A 91 41.35 10.02 -8.04
CA SER A 91 41.16 11.46 -8.30
C SER A 91 39.75 11.77 -8.84
N ALA A 92 39.25 10.96 -9.78
CA ALA A 92 37.90 11.08 -10.29
C ALA A 92 36.84 10.79 -9.20
N MET A 93 37.04 9.74 -8.39
CA MET A 93 36.15 9.42 -7.27
C MET A 93 36.10 10.55 -6.23
N ALA A 94 37.24 11.14 -5.89
CA ALA A 94 37.30 12.28 -4.99
C ALA A 94 36.55 13.50 -5.55
N ALA A 95 36.77 13.83 -6.83
CA ALA A 95 36.08 14.94 -7.49
C ALA A 95 34.56 14.73 -7.57
N PHE A 96 34.11 13.52 -7.92
CA PHE A 96 32.67 13.20 -7.93
C PHE A 96 32.06 13.21 -6.53
N SER A 97 32.82 12.83 -5.50
CA SER A 97 32.34 12.82 -4.12
C SER A 97 32.29 14.21 -3.49
N ASP A 98 33.11 15.15 -3.97
CA ASP A 98 33.15 16.54 -3.48
C ASP A 98 31.93 17.36 -3.97
N GLU A 99 31.42 17.06 -5.17
CA GLU A 99 30.19 17.66 -5.72
C GLU A 99 28.90 17.00 -5.17
N LEU A 100 29.05 15.82 -4.58
CA LEU A 100 28.09 14.99 -3.83
C LEU A 100 27.71 15.50 -2.43
N PRO A 101 26.74 16.42 -2.14
CA PRO A 101 26.39 16.69 -0.75
C PRO A 101 25.90 15.42 -0.07
N ARG A 102 26.51 15.09 1.07
CA ARG A 102 26.03 13.98 1.91
C ARG A 102 24.65 14.36 2.45
N LEU A 103 23.68 13.47 2.27
CA LEU A 103 22.36 13.66 2.84
C LEU A 103 22.42 13.46 4.36
N GLU A 104 21.82 14.38 5.10
CA GLU A 104 21.63 14.20 6.53
C GLU A 104 20.64 13.05 6.80
N PRO A 105 20.82 12.30 7.91
CA PRO A 105 19.84 11.32 8.35
C PRO A 105 18.45 11.95 8.44
N GLN A 106 17.47 11.32 7.78
CA GLN A 106 16.10 11.79 7.83
C GLN A 106 15.43 11.24 9.10
N PRO A 107 14.83 12.08 9.95
CA PRO A 107 14.11 11.60 11.12
C PRO A 107 12.90 10.78 10.69
N GLU A 108 12.59 9.75 11.47
CA GLU A 108 11.33 9.03 11.30
C GLU A 108 10.15 9.97 11.56
N LYS A 109 9.16 9.96 10.66
CA LYS A 109 7.92 10.71 10.83
C LYS A 109 6.85 9.79 11.40
N ILE A 110 6.63 9.89 12.70
CA ILE A 110 5.53 9.21 13.38
C ILE A 110 4.26 10.05 13.19
N VAL A 111 3.22 9.44 12.62
CA VAL A 111 1.90 10.06 12.46
C VAL A 111 1.03 9.68 13.64
N ASP A 112 0.41 10.67 14.27
CA ASP A 112 -0.56 10.44 15.33
C ASP A 112 -1.96 10.16 14.75
N TYR A 113 -2.51 9.00 15.08
CA TYR A 113 -3.85 8.59 14.70
C TYR A 113 -4.83 8.61 15.88
N SER A 114 -4.42 9.19 17.02
CA SER A 114 -5.20 9.23 18.25
C SER A 114 -6.51 10.02 18.14
N GLN A 115 -6.71 10.77 17.05
CA GLN A 115 -7.93 11.50 16.69
C GLN A 115 -8.63 10.92 15.45
N THR A 116 -8.55 9.61 15.24
CA THR A 116 -9.25 8.92 14.15
C THR A 116 -10.32 7.96 14.65
N LEU A 117 -11.23 7.59 13.75
CA LEU A 117 -12.20 6.51 13.92
C LEU A 117 -11.84 5.36 12.98
N ALA A 118 -11.82 4.12 13.48
CA ALA A 118 -11.64 2.92 12.68
C ALA A 118 -12.97 2.16 12.53
N LEU A 119 -13.52 2.12 11.31
CA LEU A 119 -14.73 1.37 10.97
C LEU A 119 -14.36 -0.05 10.52
N TYR A 120 -14.99 -1.05 11.13
CA TYR A 120 -14.85 -2.46 10.81
C TYR A 120 -16.19 -2.99 10.28
N PRO A 121 -16.50 -2.76 8.99
CA PRO A 121 -17.74 -3.19 8.37
C PRO A 121 -17.66 -4.68 7.99
N ILE A 122 -18.72 -5.41 8.32
CA ILE A 122 -19.00 -6.75 7.83
C ILE A 122 -20.41 -6.76 7.27
N PHE A 123 -20.50 -7.00 5.98
CA PHE A 123 -21.78 -7.20 5.29
C PHE A 123 -21.80 -8.62 4.72
N ASP A 124 -22.97 -9.24 4.79
CA ASP A 124 -23.27 -10.45 4.01
C ASP A 124 -22.30 -11.62 4.27
N ILE A 125 -21.87 -11.85 5.51
CA ILE A 125 -20.98 -12.99 5.83
C ILE A 125 -21.73 -14.34 5.82
N HIS A 126 -23.06 -14.32 5.90
CA HIS A 126 -23.93 -15.49 5.71
C HIS A 126 -23.47 -16.72 6.50
N ILE A 127 -23.28 -16.57 7.82
CA ILE A 127 -22.98 -17.71 8.71
C ILE A 127 -24.12 -18.71 8.61
N GLY A 128 -23.82 -19.92 8.14
CA GLY A 128 -24.81 -20.95 7.85
C GLY A 128 -24.95 -21.28 6.37
N ALA A 129 -24.46 -20.44 5.46
CA ALA A 129 -24.50 -20.74 4.03
C ALA A 129 -23.63 -21.95 3.70
N MET A 130 -24.13 -22.77 2.78
CA MET A 130 -23.40 -23.87 2.17
C MET A 130 -22.99 -23.49 0.75
N ALA A 131 -21.69 -23.58 0.46
CA ALA A 131 -21.18 -23.60 -0.90
C ALA A 131 -20.39 -24.87 -1.14
N HIS A 132 -20.61 -25.48 -2.30
CA HIS A 132 -19.89 -26.69 -2.72
C HIS A 132 -18.88 -26.38 -3.82
N LYS A 133 -17.63 -26.82 -3.65
CA LYS A 133 -16.51 -26.46 -4.53
C LYS A 133 -16.74 -26.74 -6.01
N HIS A 134 -17.37 -27.87 -6.36
CA HIS A 134 -17.59 -28.20 -7.77
C HIS A 134 -18.68 -27.37 -8.44
N GLU A 135 -19.58 -26.75 -7.68
CA GLU A 135 -20.62 -25.86 -8.19
C GLU A 135 -20.18 -24.39 -8.13
N SER A 136 -19.62 -24.00 -6.98
CA SER A 136 -19.33 -22.62 -6.62
C SER A 136 -17.86 -22.22 -6.72
N GLY A 137 -16.97 -23.16 -7.04
CA GLY A 137 -15.51 -22.95 -7.14
C GLY A 137 -14.75 -23.07 -5.81
N GLU A 138 -15.45 -23.01 -4.67
CA GLU A 138 -14.88 -23.21 -3.33
C GLU A 138 -15.92 -23.75 -2.34
N ASN A 139 -15.44 -24.32 -1.22
CA ASN A 139 -16.32 -24.75 -0.14
C ASN A 139 -16.54 -23.62 0.85
N TYR A 140 -17.75 -23.52 1.38
CA TYR A 140 -18.11 -22.60 2.44
C TYR A 140 -19.15 -23.23 3.35
N ASP A 141 -18.95 -23.02 4.64
CA ASP A 141 -19.77 -23.58 5.71
C ASP A 141 -19.67 -22.66 6.95
N THR A 142 -20.45 -22.96 7.99
CA THR A 142 -20.46 -22.19 9.24
C THR A 142 -19.06 -22.04 9.85
N SER A 143 -18.21 -23.07 9.76
CA SER A 143 -16.87 -23.05 10.36
C SER A 143 -15.91 -22.16 9.57
N THR A 144 -16.05 -22.16 8.25
CA THR A 144 -15.28 -21.34 7.31
C THR A 144 -15.67 -19.88 7.45
N ALA A 145 -16.97 -19.57 7.57
CA ALA A 145 -17.49 -18.24 7.83
C ALA A 145 -16.90 -17.65 9.12
N GLU A 146 -16.96 -18.40 10.23
CA GLU A 146 -16.38 -18.00 11.51
C GLU A 146 -14.87 -17.78 11.41
N LYS A 147 -14.14 -18.70 10.76
CA LYS A 147 -12.70 -18.58 10.55
C LYS A 147 -12.34 -17.31 9.77
N ILE A 148 -13.06 -17.03 8.68
CA ILE A 148 -12.82 -15.85 7.84
C ILE A 148 -13.11 -14.56 8.62
N MET A 149 -14.24 -14.49 9.32
CA MET A 149 -14.58 -13.33 10.16
C MET A 149 -13.52 -13.09 11.23
N ASN A 150 -13.09 -14.14 11.93
CA ASN A 150 -12.06 -14.03 12.96
C ASN A 150 -10.71 -13.57 12.39
N LYS A 151 -10.33 -14.07 11.21
CA LYS A 151 -9.10 -13.69 10.52
C LYS A 151 -9.15 -12.28 9.96
N PHE A 152 -10.32 -11.83 9.51
CA PHE A 152 -10.53 -10.43 9.15
C PHE A 152 -10.26 -9.54 10.35
N PHE A 153 -10.85 -9.81 11.53
CA PHE A 153 -10.59 -8.99 12.71
C PHE A 153 -9.15 -9.06 13.19
N ASP A 154 -8.50 -10.23 13.12
CA ASP A 154 -7.09 -10.34 13.48
C ASP A 154 -6.23 -9.42 12.60
N TYR A 155 -6.38 -9.55 11.28
CA TYR A 155 -5.68 -8.72 10.31
C TYR A 155 -6.03 -7.23 10.44
N ALA A 156 -7.31 -6.91 10.46
CA ALA A 156 -7.82 -5.55 10.44
C ALA A 156 -7.41 -4.79 11.69
N VAL A 157 -7.57 -5.41 12.88
CA VAL A 157 -7.11 -4.79 14.14
C VAL A 157 -5.61 -4.63 14.13
N ASP A 158 -4.83 -5.62 13.67
CA ASP A 158 -3.36 -5.48 13.63
C ASP A 158 -2.91 -4.34 12.69
N LYS A 159 -3.59 -4.16 11.56
CA LYS A 159 -3.23 -3.14 10.54
C LYS A 159 -3.79 -1.75 10.78
N ALA A 160 -4.96 -1.62 11.41
CA ALA A 160 -5.53 -0.33 11.75
C ALA A 160 -4.56 0.45 12.66
N PRO A 161 -4.58 1.79 12.66
CA PRO A 161 -3.86 2.55 13.66
C PRO A 161 -4.57 2.49 15.03
N ASN A 162 -3.92 3.01 16.08
CA ASN A 162 -4.53 3.17 17.40
C ASN A 162 -5.50 4.35 17.41
N SER A 163 -6.72 4.12 16.89
CA SER A 163 -7.78 5.12 16.79
C SER A 163 -8.46 5.43 18.14
N GLU A 164 -9.00 6.64 18.27
CA GLU A 164 -9.81 7.08 19.42
C GLU A 164 -11.02 6.17 19.58
N LYS A 165 -11.76 6.03 18.47
CA LYS A 165 -13.02 5.31 18.39
C LYS A 165 -12.91 4.20 17.36
N ALA A 166 -13.53 3.08 17.62
CA ALA A 166 -13.73 2.04 16.65
C ALA A 166 -15.21 1.69 16.54
N VAL A 167 -15.69 1.47 15.33
CA VAL A 167 -17.07 1.04 15.08
C VAL A 167 -17.03 -0.37 14.53
N LEU A 168 -17.63 -1.31 15.26
CA LEU A 168 -17.97 -2.63 14.75
C LEU A 168 -19.31 -2.51 14.06
N LEU A 169 -19.34 -2.66 12.74
CA LEU A 169 -20.56 -2.65 11.97
C LEU A 169 -20.88 -4.05 11.47
N ILE A 170 -21.93 -4.66 12.03
CA ILE A 170 -22.60 -5.83 11.47
C ILE A 170 -23.72 -5.31 10.57
N GLY A 171 -23.44 -5.28 9.26
CA GLY A 171 -24.20 -4.65 8.20
C GLY A 171 -25.40 -5.44 7.67
N GLY A 172 -25.93 -6.39 8.43
CA GLY A 172 -26.99 -7.30 8.00
C GLY A 172 -26.50 -8.49 7.17
N ASP A 173 -27.38 -9.49 7.04
CA ASP A 173 -27.10 -10.80 6.43
C ASP A 173 -25.85 -11.46 7.06
N MET A 174 -25.72 -11.33 8.38
CA MET A 174 -24.69 -11.98 9.17
C MET A 174 -24.96 -13.48 9.29
N ILE A 175 -26.22 -13.86 9.50
CA ILE A 175 -26.67 -15.25 9.52
C ILE A 175 -27.46 -15.55 8.24
N HIS A 176 -27.33 -16.76 7.74
CA HIS A 176 -27.89 -17.11 6.44
C HIS A 176 -29.43 -17.23 6.43
N SER A 177 -30.03 -17.62 7.56
CA SER A 177 -31.49 -17.66 7.73
C SER A 177 -31.90 -17.11 9.09
N ASP A 178 -33.18 -16.75 9.19
CA ASP A 178 -33.72 -16.02 10.35
C ASP A 178 -34.49 -16.89 11.34
N GLY A 179 -34.58 -18.21 11.10
CA GLY A 179 -35.39 -19.10 11.92
C GLY A 179 -35.02 -20.57 11.81
N LEU A 180 -35.85 -21.42 12.41
CA LEU A 180 -35.65 -22.87 12.37
C LEU A 180 -35.76 -23.44 10.95
N GLU A 181 -36.59 -22.80 10.12
CA GLU A 181 -36.68 -23.08 8.69
C GLU A 181 -35.61 -22.28 7.93
N ALA A 182 -34.87 -22.95 7.07
CA ALA A 182 -33.84 -22.33 6.24
C ALA A 182 -34.48 -21.65 5.02
N VAL A 183 -35.20 -20.56 5.25
CA VAL A 183 -35.84 -19.74 4.22
C VAL A 183 -35.59 -18.26 4.43
N THR A 184 -35.66 -17.45 3.37
CA THR A 184 -35.69 -15.99 3.52
C THR A 184 -37.03 -15.55 4.16
N PRO A 185 -37.02 -14.65 5.16
CA PRO A 185 -38.22 -14.23 5.88
C PRO A 185 -39.35 -13.69 4.99
N ALA A 186 -39.00 -12.84 4.01
CA ALA A 186 -40.00 -12.13 3.21
C ALA A 186 -40.49 -12.93 1.99
N SER A 187 -39.60 -13.67 1.33
CA SER A 187 -39.89 -14.35 0.05
C SER A 187 -40.04 -15.87 0.17
N GLY A 188 -39.68 -16.48 1.31
CA GLY A 188 -39.77 -17.93 1.51
C GLY A 188 -38.85 -18.74 0.59
N HIS A 189 -37.79 -18.13 0.05
CA HIS A 189 -36.82 -18.85 -0.78
C HIS A 189 -36.06 -19.84 0.11
N VAL A 190 -36.06 -21.11 -0.29
CA VAL A 190 -35.28 -22.15 0.39
C VAL A 190 -33.80 -21.85 0.22
N LEU A 191 -33.07 -21.94 1.33
CA LEU A 191 -31.66 -21.60 1.43
C LEU A 191 -30.81 -22.87 1.64
N ASP A 192 -29.68 -22.92 0.95
CA ASP A 192 -28.69 -23.98 1.10
C ASP A 192 -27.91 -23.76 2.40
N GLN A 193 -28.35 -24.40 3.48
CA GLN A 193 -27.81 -24.20 4.82
C GLN A 193 -27.06 -25.43 5.34
N ASP A 194 -25.85 -25.22 5.89
CA ASP A 194 -24.96 -26.30 6.38
C ASP A 194 -25.25 -26.74 7.83
N SER A 195 -26.11 -26.00 8.55
CA SER A 195 -26.18 -26.07 10.01
C SER A 195 -27.59 -25.81 10.56
N ARG A 196 -27.76 -25.96 11.88
CA ARG A 196 -29.01 -25.69 12.60
C ARG A 196 -29.01 -24.27 13.14
N TYR A 197 -30.14 -23.58 13.10
CA TYR A 197 -30.28 -22.20 13.55
C TYR A 197 -29.71 -21.95 14.95
N ALA A 198 -29.99 -22.83 15.92
CA ALA A 198 -29.43 -22.71 17.27
C ALA A 198 -27.88 -22.62 17.28
N LYS A 199 -27.20 -23.41 16.44
CA LYS A 199 -25.74 -23.34 16.30
C LYS A 199 -25.31 -22.02 15.64
N LEU A 200 -26.04 -21.53 14.64
CA LEU A 200 -25.76 -20.24 13.98
C LEU A 200 -25.81 -19.07 14.98
N VAL A 201 -26.83 -19.04 15.85
CA VAL A 201 -26.97 -18.06 16.93
C VAL A 201 -25.71 -18.03 17.81
N TYR A 202 -25.27 -19.19 18.31
CA TYR A 202 -24.06 -19.26 19.15
C TYR A 202 -22.78 -18.88 18.41
N VAL A 203 -22.67 -19.21 17.11
CA VAL A 203 -21.51 -18.80 16.28
C VAL A 203 -21.48 -17.29 16.12
N ALA A 204 -22.61 -16.67 15.78
CA ALA A 204 -22.70 -15.22 15.60
C ALA A 204 -22.34 -14.48 16.90
N ILE A 205 -22.92 -14.87 18.05
CA ILE A 205 -22.62 -14.26 19.34
C ILE A 205 -21.13 -14.36 19.68
N ARG A 206 -20.52 -15.56 19.57
CA ARG A 206 -19.12 -15.74 19.96
C ARG A 206 -18.15 -15.04 19.01
N ALA A 207 -18.43 -15.04 17.70
CA ALA A 207 -17.59 -14.36 16.71
C ALA A 207 -17.63 -12.83 16.93
N THR A 208 -18.81 -12.25 17.16
CA THR A 208 -18.95 -10.83 17.50
C THR A 208 -18.23 -10.48 18.80
N ARG A 209 -18.37 -11.29 19.86
CA ARG A 209 -17.65 -11.04 21.13
C ARG A 209 -16.13 -11.11 20.98
N ARG A 210 -15.63 -12.03 20.16
CA ARG A 210 -14.19 -12.12 19.86
C ARG A 210 -13.71 -10.88 19.11
N ALA A 211 -14.49 -10.40 18.13
CA ALA A 211 -14.19 -9.17 17.40
C ALA A 211 -14.06 -7.97 18.35
N VAL A 212 -15.05 -7.77 19.22
CA VAL A 212 -15.05 -6.69 20.24
C VAL A 212 -13.84 -6.83 21.16
N SER A 213 -13.50 -8.04 21.60
CA SER A 213 -12.33 -8.28 22.45
C SER A 213 -11.04 -7.82 21.77
N ARG A 214 -10.85 -8.16 20.49
CA ARG A 214 -9.70 -7.71 19.69
C ARG A 214 -9.68 -6.18 19.52
N MET A 215 -10.83 -5.55 19.31
CA MET A 215 -10.91 -4.10 19.18
C MET A 215 -10.56 -3.38 20.50
N LEU A 216 -10.98 -3.92 21.64
CA LEU A 216 -10.69 -3.36 22.98
C LEU A 216 -9.22 -3.44 23.37
N GLU A 217 -8.45 -4.35 22.78
CA GLU A 217 -6.99 -4.40 22.95
C GLU A 217 -6.31 -3.16 22.34
N LYS A 218 -6.96 -2.45 21.40
CA LYS A 218 -6.33 -1.42 20.57
C LYS A 218 -6.94 -0.02 20.65
N HIS A 219 -8.26 0.08 20.69
CA HIS A 219 -8.98 1.35 20.55
C HIS A 219 -9.51 1.87 21.88
N LYS A 220 -9.59 3.19 22.09
CA LYS A 220 -10.04 3.73 23.38
C LYS A 220 -11.52 3.43 23.63
N GLU A 221 -12.35 3.62 22.61
CA GLU A 221 -13.79 3.35 22.63
C GLU A 221 -14.21 2.41 21.49
N VAL A 222 -15.20 1.56 21.74
CA VAL A 222 -15.80 0.66 20.76
C VAL A 222 -17.30 0.88 20.70
N GLU A 223 -17.81 1.22 19.53
CA GLU A 223 -19.24 1.32 19.25
C GLU A 223 -19.69 0.11 18.43
N ILE A 224 -20.77 -0.54 18.82
CA ILE A 224 -21.33 -1.72 18.16
C ILE A 224 -22.63 -1.32 17.48
N GLN A 225 -22.61 -1.41 16.15
CA GLN A 225 -23.73 -1.13 15.25
C GLN A 225 -24.15 -2.42 14.57
N ILE A 226 -25.41 -2.83 14.75
CA ILE A 226 -25.95 -4.08 14.23
C ILE A 226 -27.27 -3.75 13.53
N ILE A 227 -27.27 -3.83 12.21
CA ILE A 227 -28.44 -3.57 11.37
C ILE A 227 -28.95 -4.87 10.75
N GLU A 228 -30.24 -4.92 10.47
CA GLU A 228 -30.90 -6.06 9.81
C GLU A 228 -30.59 -6.13 8.31
N GLY A 229 -30.40 -7.35 7.81
CA GLY A 229 -30.47 -7.67 6.39
C GLY A 229 -31.78 -8.35 6.03
N ASN A 230 -31.90 -8.76 4.77
CA ASN A 230 -33.11 -9.46 4.32
C ASN A 230 -33.11 -10.95 4.67
N HIS A 231 -32.01 -11.50 5.19
CA HIS A 231 -31.90 -12.88 5.68
C HIS A 231 -32.06 -13.00 7.20
N ASP A 232 -31.94 -11.90 7.96
CA ASP A 232 -31.75 -11.97 9.42
C ASP A 232 -32.43 -10.84 10.22
N GLN A 233 -33.65 -10.46 9.81
CA GLN A 233 -34.45 -9.40 10.44
C GLN A 233 -34.65 -9.62 11.95
N SER A 234 -35.09 -10.82 12.35
CA SER A 234 -35.24 -11.20 13.74
C SER A 234 -33.89 -11.50 14.42
N GLY A 235 -32.94 -12.04 13.65
CA GLY A 235 -31.58 -12.37 14.01
C GLY A 235 -30.85 -11.21 14.68
N MET A 236 -30.92 -10.07 14.02
CA MET A 236 -30.22 -8.87 14.46
C MET A 236 -30.88 -8.23 15.69
N ILE A 237 -32.14 -8.55 16.01
CA ILE A 237 -32.78 -8.13 17.28
C ILE A 237 -32.11 -8.82 18.46
N TRP A 238 -32.03 -10.16 18.46
CA TRP A 238 -31.42 -10.87 19.59
C TRP A 238 -29.91 -10.65 19.65
N LEU A 239 -29.24 -10.41 18.52
CA LEU A 239 -27.80 -10.12 18.54
C LEU A 239 -27.51 -8.77 19.23
N ARG A 240 -28.31 -7.72 18.93
CA ARG A 240 -28.23 -6.43 19.64
C ARG A 240 -28.46 -6.60 21.14
N ALA A 241 -29.53 -7.29 21.53
CA ALA A 241 -29.85 -7.53 22.93
C ALA A 241 -28.73 -8.32 23.65
N ALA A 242 -28.17 -9.34 22.99
CA ALA A 242 -27.08 -10.14 23.53
C ALA A 242 -25.80 -9.31 23.71
N MET A 243 -25.46 -8.43 22.77
CA MET A 243 -24.29 -7.55 22.90
C MET A 243 -24.50 -6.50 23.98
N ALA A 244 -25.68 -5.88 24.06
CA ALA A 244 -25.99 -4.91 25.10
C ALA A 244 -25.88 -5.52 26.50
N ALA A 245 -26.46 -6.71 26.69
CA ALA A 245 -26.35 -7.43 27.96
C ALA A 245 -24.90 -7.85 28.27
N ALA A 246 -24.14 -8.30 27.27
CA ALA A 246 -22.76 -8.76 27.49
C ALA A 246 -21.79 -7.64 27.88
N TYR A 247 -22.06 -6.39 27.47
CA TYR A 247 -21.18 -5.25 27.65
C TYR A 247 -21.75 -4.13 28.53
N GLU A 248 -22.84 -4.39 29.28
CA GLU A 248 -23.51 -3.39 30.13
C GLU A 248 -22.59 -2.74 31.19
N ASN A 249 -21.52 -3.45 31.60
CA ASN A 249 -20.56 -2.99 32.60
C ASN A 249 -19.19 -2.59 32.02
N GLU A 250 -19.02 -2.60 30.69
CA GLU A 250 -17.78 -2.16 30.05
C GLU A 250 -17.93 -0.71 29.57
N PRO A 251 -17.39 0.30 30.29
CA PRO A 251 -17.63 1.71 29.99
C PRO A 251 -17.04 2.16 28.64
N ARG A 252 -16.12 1.38 28.05
CA ARG A 252 -15.54 1.67 26.74
C ARG A 252 -16.38 1.13 25.58
N VAL A 253 -17.41 0.33 25.84
CA VAL A 253 -18.26 -0.26 24.81
C VAL A 253 -19.64 0.38 24.84
N LYS A 254 -20.06 0.90 23.68
CA LYS A 254 -21.43 1.37 23.44
C LYS A 254 -22.11 0.45 22.45
N VAL A 255 -23.30 -0.05 22.78
CA VAL A 255 -24.12 -0.85 21.88
C VAL A 255 -25.33 -0.06 21.45
N ASP A 256 -25.53 0.10 20.15
CA ASP A 256 -26.78 0.63 19.62
C ASP A 256 -27.86 -0.46 19.60
N VAL A 257 -28.89 -0.27 20.42
CA VAL A 257 -30.05 -1.17 20.53
C VAL A 257 -31.28 -0.66 19.77
N SER A 258 -31.11 0.41 18.99
CA SER A 258 -32.17 1.03 18.21
C SER A 258 -32.74 0.06 17.18
N PRO A 259 -34.07 -0.06 17.05
CA PRO A 259 -34.71 -0.87 16.02
C PRO A 259 -34.71 -0.21 14.64
N ARG A 260 -34.06 0.94 14.46
CA ARG A 260 -34.01 1.64 13.17
C ARG A 260 -33.35 0.78 12.09
N VAL A 261 -33.86 0.92 10.86
CA VAL A 261 -33.29 0.27 9.67
C VAL A 261 -32.01 0.95 9.17
N VAL A 262 -31.86 2.26 9.46
CA VAL A 262 -30.62 3.01 9.26
C VAL A 262 -30.04 3.36 10.62
N HIS A 263 -28.78 3.02 10.82
CA HIS A 263 -27.99 3.43 12.00
C HIS A 263 -27.03 4.55 11.62
N HIS A 264 -26.54 5.28 12.61
CA HIS A 264 -25.65 6.43 12.40
C HIS A 264 -24.61 6.54 13.51
N THR A 265 -23.39 6.93 13.12
CA THR A 265 -22.33 7.38 14.00
C THR A 265 -21.86 8.78 13.56
N GLN A 266 -21.93 9.75 14.46
CA GLN A 266 -21.26 11.03 14.29
C GLN A 266 -19.82 10.98 14.83
N TYR A 267 -18.87 11.52 14.08
CA TYR A 267 -17.48 11.67 14.51
C TYR A 267 -16.89 13.01 14.06
N GLY A 268 -16.95 14.03 14.92
CA GLY A 268 -16.57 15.39 14.54
C GLY A 268 -17.53 15.93 13.47
N LYS A 269 -16.98 16.23 12.29
CA LYS A 269 -17.70 16.62 11.06
C LYS A 269 -17.77 15.49 10.02
N THR A 270 -17.45 14.26 10.42
CA THR A 270 -17.64 13.06 9.62
C THR A 270 -18.90 12.35 10.05
N PHE A 271 -19.85 12.24 9.13
CA PHE A 271 -21.13 11.55 9.29
C PHE A 271 -21.06 10.17 8.66
N LEU A 272 -21.33 9.12 9.44
CA LEU A 272 -21.37 7.74 8.96
C LEU A 272 -22.78 7.18 9.15
N ALA A 273 -23.42 6.72 8.08
CA ALA A 273 -24.67 5.98 8.11
C ALA A 273 -24.49 4.54 7.67
N TYR A 274 -25.36 3.66 8.17
CA TYR A 274 -25.30 2.23 7.90
C TYR A 274 -26.70 1.71 7.57
N HIS A 275 -26.84 1.05 6.42
CA HIS A 275 -28.09 0.44 5.97
C HIS A 275 -27.78 -0.80 5.16
N HIS A 276 -28.55 -1.88 5.24
CA HIS A 276 -28.18 -3.10 4.51
C HIS A 276 -28.38 -2.97 2.98
N GLY A 277 -29.37 -2.20 2.53
CA GLY A 277 -29.68 -1.92 1.12
C GLY A 277 -30.97 -2.56 0.60
N HIS A 278 -31.55 -3.50 1.35
CA HIS A 278 -32.72 -4.26 0.91
C HIS A 278 -34.02 -3.42 0.81
N THR A 279 -34.21 -2.46 1.73
CA THR A 279 -35.38 -1.56 1.79
C THR A 279 -35.16 -0.20 1.13
N VAL A 280 -33.92 0.31 1.09
CA VAL A 280 -33.56 1.60 0.49
C VAL A 280 -32.44 1.36 -0.50
N ARG A 281 -32.77 1.36 -1.80
CA ARG A 281 -31.84 0.92 -2.85
C ARG A 281 -31.08 2.04 -3.54
N LYS A 282 -31.62 3.26 -3.53
CA LYS A 282 -31.03 4.40 -4.25
C LYS A 282 -30.10 5.19 -3.32
N PRO A 283 -28.83 5.41 -3.71
CA PRO A 283 -27.88 6.20 -2.93
C PRO A 283 -28.41 7.57 -2.49
N GLU A 284 -29.04 8.31 -3.40
CA GLU A 284 -29.58 9.65 -3.13
C GLU A 284 -30.70 9.59 -2.11
N THR A 285 -31.59 8.59 -2.22
CA THR A 285 -32.69 8.41 -1.27
C THR A 285 -32.18 8.09 0.13
N LEU A 286 -31.13 7.28 0.25
CA LEU A 286 -30.53 6.96 1.55
C LEU A 286 -29.94 8.20 2.22
N LEU A 287 -29.15 9.00 1.50
CA LEU A 287 -28.57 10.22 2.07
C LEU A 287 -29.61 11.30 2.34
N MET A 288 -30.65 11.43 1.50
CA MET A 288 -31.78 12.33 1.76
C MET A 288 -32.55 11.93 3.03
N MET A 289 -32.77 10.63 3.25
CA MET A 289 -33.37 10.11 4.48
C MET A 289 -32.49 10.47 5.68
N CYS A 290 -31.18 10.28 5.58
CA CYS A 290 -30.24 10.64 6.64
C CYS A 290 -30.29 12.14 6.97
N ALA A 291 -30.30 12.99 5.95
CA ALA A 291 -30.42 14.44 6.12
C ALA A 291 -31.74 14.85 6.77
N ALA A 292 -32.83 14.12 6.51
CA ALA A 292 -34.13 14.39 7.12
C ALA A 292 -34.20 13.95 8.59
N ASP A 293 -33.64 12.78 8.92
CA ASP A 293 -33.68 12.17 10.25
C ASP A 293 -32.67 12.80 11.22
N TRP A 294 -31.50 13.20 10.72
CA TRP A 294 -30.38 13.75 11.50
C TRP A 294 -29.94 15.14 11.01
N ARG A 295 -30.89 16.06 10.81
CA ARG A 295 -30.63 17.41 10.24
C ARG A 295 -29.44 18.14 10.88
N GLU A 296 -29.32 18.09 12.19
CA GLU A 296 -28.26 18.79 12.92
C GLU A 296 -26.88 18.16 12.68
N ASP A 297 -26.74 16.86 12.92
CA ASP A 297 -25.49 16.13 12.67
C ASP A 297 -25.07 16.21 11.20
N PHE A 298 -26.04 16.09 10.29
CA PHE A 298 -25.82 16.20 8.86
C PHE A 298 -25.36 17.61 8.47
N GLY A 299 -26.01 18.66 9.00
CA GLY A 299 -25.64 20.05 8.75
C GLY A 299 -24.30 20.47 9.37
N ASN A 300 -23.89 19.82 10.45
CA ASN A 300 -22.59 20.02 11.10
C ASN A 300 -21.44 19.27 10.40
N SER A 301 -21.75 18.43 9.42
CA SER A 301 -20.78 17.55 8.77
C SER A 301 -20.28 18.10 7.44
N ASN A 302 -19.00 17.87 7.16
CA ASN A 302 -18.36 18.19 5.89
C ASN A 302 -18.17 16.96 5.00
N SER A 303 -18.19 15.76 5.61
CA SER A 303 -17.98 14.50 4.91
C SER A 303 -19.05 13.51 5.34
N MET A 304 -19.80 13.01 4.37
CA MET A 304 -20.96 12.16 4.59
C MET A 304 -20.74 10.84 3.86
N TYR A 305 -20.81 9.74 4.60
CA TYR A 305 -20.67 8.40 4.08
C TYR A 305 -21.87 7.55 4.50
N ALA A 306 -22.37 6.74 3.58
CA ALA A 306 -23.28 5.65 3.91
C ALA A 306 -22.67 4.32 3.46
N HIS A 307 -22.69 3.33 4.35
CA HIS A 307 -22.18 1.99 4.08
C HIS A 307 -23.33 1.00 3.95
N VAL A 308 -23.29 0.27 2.84
CA VAL A 308 -24.37 -0.60 2.36
C VAL A 308 -23.84 -1.97 1.98
N GLY A 309 -24.68 -3.02 1.99
CA GLY A 309 -24.32 -4.38 1.56
C GLY A 309 -25.29 -4.92 0.51
N HIS A 310 -25.84 -6.11 0.77
CA HIS A 310 -26.92 -6.77 0.02
C HIS A 310 -26.54 -7.31 -1.37
N TRP A 311 -25.82 -6.54 -2.19
CA TRP A 311 -25.53 -6.93 -3.59
C TRP A 311 -24.20 -7.65 -3.80
N HIS A 312 -23.41 -7.82 -2.73
CA HIS A 312 -22.17 -8.62 -2.70
C HIS A 312 -21.07 -8.14 -3.66
N HIS A 313 -21.22 -6.94 -4.23
CA HIS A 313 -20.26 -6.33 -5.14
C HIS A 313 -20.01 -4.89 -4.73
N GLN A 314 -18.76 -4.44 -4.84
CA GLN A 314 -18.45 -3.07 -4.48
C GLN A 314 -18.94 -2.10 -5.55
N THR A 315 -19.67 -1.09 -5.10
CA THR A 315 -19.95 0.12 -5.87
C THR A 315 -19.74 1.31 -4.95
N VAL A 316 -19.09 2.35 -5.44
CA VAL A 316 -18.96 3.63 -4.74
C VAL A 316 -19.67 4.66 -5.59
N THR A 317 -20.69 5.29 -5.04
CA THR A 317 -21.47 6.32 -5.70
C THR A 317 -21.35 7.62 -4.92
N GLU A 318 -20.74 8.62 -5.55
CA GLU A 318 -20.74 9.98 -5.04
C GLU A 318 -22.02 10.69 -5.51
N THR A 319 -22.77 11.23 -4.56
CA THR A 319 -23.97 12.02 -4.77
C THR A 319 -23.69 13.48 -4.41
N SER A 320 -24.64 14.38 -4.66
CA SER A 320 -24.54 15.78 -4.20
C SER A 320 -24.52 15.93 -2.67
N LEU A 321 -24.87 14.88 -1.92
CA LEU A 321 -24.95 14.89 -0.46
C LEU A 321 -23.82 14.10 0.22
N GLY A 322 -22.99 13.37 -0.51
CA GLY A 322 -21.98 12.48 0.05
C GLY A 322 -21.80 11.17 -0.71
N ILE A 323 -21.03 10.26 -0.14
CA ILE A 323 -20.63 9.00 -0.76
C ILE A 323 -21.44 7.84 -0.18
N VAL A 324 -21.95 6.98 -1.05
CA VAL A 324 -22.55 5.70 -0.67
C VAL A 324 -21.67 4.57 -1.18
N GLU A 325 -21.12 3.77 -0.27
CA GLU A 325 -20.33 2.59 -0.60
C GLU A 325 -21.15 1.32 -0.33
N VAL A 326 -21.41 0.56 -1.38
CA VAL A 326 -21.82 -0.83 -1.29
C VAL A 326 -20.58 -1.68 -1.06
N HIS A 327 -20.56 -2.46 0.01
CA HIS A 327 -19.49 -3.37 0.38
C HIS A 327 -19.65 -4.72 -0.31
N SER A 328 -18.52 -5.38 -0.57
CA SER A 328 -18.52 -6.77 -1.04
C SER A 328 -18.77 -7.72 0.13
N THR A 329 -19.20 -8.95 -0.18
CA THR A 329 -19.25 -10.03 0.81
C THR A 329 -17.86 -10.65 1.01
N MET A 330 -17.61 -11.25 2.18
CA MET A 330 -16.52 -12.21 2.38
C MET A 330 -16.96 -13.68 2.26
N ALA A 331 -18.27 -13.94 2.18
CA ALA A 331 -18.82 -15.28 1.98
C ALA A 331 -18.50 -15.81 0.58
N ALA A 332 -18.39 -17.13 0.46
CA ALA A 332 -18.37 -17.72 -0.88
C ALA A 332 -19.76 -17.68 -1.50
N LYS A 333 -19.82 -17.76 -2.83
CA LYS A 333 -21.08 -17.90 -3.55
C LYS A 333 -21.71 -19.26 -3.26
N ASP A 334 -22.96 -19.28 -2.82
CA ASP A 334 -23.78 -20.50 -2.74
C ASP A 334 -24.22 -20.96 -4.14
N ALA A 335 -25.04 -22.02 -4.19
CA ALA A 335 -25.56 -22.59 -5.43
C ALA A 335 -26.39 -21.58 -6.24
N TYR A 336 -27.22 -20.78 -5.55
CA TYR A 336 -28.04 -19.74 -6.17
C TYR A 336 -27.17 -18.65 -6.81
N ALA A 337 -26.18 -18.16 -6.07
CA ALA A 337 -25.24 -17.16 -6.50
C ALA A 337 -24.38 -17.66 -7.69
N ALA A 338 -23.97 -18.93 -7.64
CA ALA A 338 -23.28 -19.59 -8.74
C ALA A 338 -24.13 -19.60 -10.01
N ARG A 339 -25.40 -20.00 -9.94
CA ARG A 339 -26.30 -20.05 -11.10
C ARG A 339 -26.64 -18.68 -11.68
N GLY A 340 -26.81 -17.66 -10.85
CA GLY A 340 -27.19 -16.31 -11.29
C GLY A 340 -26.06 -15.46 -11.89
N GLY A 341 -24.86 -16.02 -12.04
CA GLY A 341 -23.75 -15.32 -12.70
C GLY A 341 -23.05 -14.26 -11.85
N TRP A 342 -23.35 -14.17 -10.54
CA TRP A 342 -22.65 -13.24 -9.65
C TRP A 342 -21.24 -13.77 -9.33
N ARG A 343 -20.22 -12.97 -9.66
CA ARG A 343 -18.79 -13.37 -9.64
C ARG A 343 -17.88 -12.33 -9.00
N SER A 344 -18.45 -11.39 -8.27
CA SER A 344 -17.70 -10.30 -7.63
C SER A 344 -16.67 -10.86 -6.65
N ARG A 345 -15.54 -10.15 -6.57
CA ARG A 345 -14.43 -10.56 -5.70
C ARG A 345 -14.80 -10.33 -4.24
N ARG A 346 -14.51 -11.34 -3.41
CA ARG A 346 -14.78 -11.34 -1.98
C ARG A 346 -13.76 -10.48 -1.23
N ARG A 347 -14.21 -9.62 -0.33
CA ARG A 347 -13.34 -8.72 0.45
C ARG A 347 -14.08 -7.97 1.54
N ALA A 348 -13.32 -7.48 2.51
CA ALA A 348 -13.73 -6.43 3.45
C ALA A 348 -12.54 -5.49 3.67
N ALA A 349 -12.75 -4.35 4.34
CA ALA A 349 -11.68 -3.43 4.70
C ALA A 349 -11.97 -2.78 6.04
N VAL A 350 -10.93 -2.58 6.86
CA VAL A 350 -11.02 -1.58 7.91
C VAL A 350 -10.77 -0.21 7.29
N ILE A 351 -11.63 0.76 7.61
CA ILE A 351 -11.62 2.10 7.02
C ILE A 351 -11.37 3.12 8.12
N ILE A 352 -10.45 4.06 7.88
CA ILE A 352 -9.99 5.04 8.85
C ILE A 352 -10.54 6.41 8.47
N TYR A 353 -11.23 7.02 9.42
CA TYR A 353 -11.85 8.34 9.28
C TYR A 353 -11.18 9.35 10.20
N ASP A 354 -10.90 10.52 9.65
CA ASP A 354 -10.55 11.73 10.38
C ASP A 354 -11.81 12.47 10.84
N LYS A 355 -11.72 13.25 11.94
CA LYS A 355 -12.84 14.03 12.47
C LYS A 355 -13.30 15.13 11.51
N GLU A 356 -12.42 15.71 10.70
CA GLU A 356 -12.68 16.88 9.87
C GLU A 356 -12.68 16.56 8.37
N TYR A 357 -11.83 15.62 7.95
CA TYR A 357 -11.54 15.37 6.54
C TYR A 357 -12.18 14.11 5.96
N GLY A 358 -12.94 13.34 6.75
CA GLY A 358 -13.56 12.10 6.28
C GLY A 358 -12.56 10.96 6.15
N GLU A 359 -12.71 10.10 5.14
CA GLU A 359 -11.86 8.93 4.94
C GLU A 359 -10.41 9.31 4.61
N ILE A 360 -9.45 8.79 5.37
CA ILE A 360 -8.01 9.04 5.18
C ILE A 360 -7.20 7.79 4.83
N GLY A 361 -7.83 6.61 4.84
CA GLY A 361 -7.18 5.38 4.44
C GLY A 361 -7.98 4.13 4.77
N ARG A 362 -7.58 3.01 4.18
CA ARG A 362 -8.18 1.70 4.46
C ARG A 362 -7.19 0.56 4.24
N PHE A 363 -7.40 -0.54 4.96
CA PHE A 363 -6.62 -1.77 4.79
C PHE A 363 -7.53 -2.89 4.30
N MET A 364 -7.26 -3.34 3.07
CA MET A 364 -8.05 -4.38 2.41
C MET A 364 -7.70 -5.76 2.96
N PHE A 365 -8.73 -6.56 3.17
CA PHE A 365 -8.65 -7.98 3.48
C PHE A 365 -9.35 -8.79 2.40
N TYR A 366 -8.70 -9.87 1.99
CA TYR A 366 -9.21 -10.83 1.03
C TYR A 366 -9.19 -12.21 1.72
N PRO A 367 -10.28 -13.00 1.69
CA PRO A 367 -10.28 -14.34 2.28
C PRO A 367 -9.12 -15.24 1.79
N GLU A 368 -8.62 -15.01 0.58
CA GLU A 368 -7.47 -15.70 -0.01
C GLU A 368 -6.15 -15.44 0.72
N MET A 369 -6.06 -14.41 1.56
CA MET A 369 -4.88 -14.12 2.39
C MET A 369 -4.70 -15.11 3.55
N ILE A 370 -5.69 -15.96 3.81
CA ILE A 370 -5.69 -16.95 4.90
C ILE A 370 -5.11 -18.31 4.43
N ALA A 371 -4.71 -18.43 3.16
CA ALA A 371 -4.27 -19.69 2.54
C ALA A 371 -3.02 -20.29 3.19
#